data_AF-S5Z8D6-F1
#
_entry.id   AF-S5Z8D6-F1
#
_cell.length_a   1.000
_cell.length_b   1.000
_cell.length_c   1.000
_cell.angle_alpha   90.00
_cell.angle_beta   90.00
_cell.angle_gamma   90.00
#
_symmetry.space_group_name_H-M   'P 1'
#
loop_
_entity.id
_entity.type
_entity.pdbx_description
1 polymer ?
#
loop_
_entity_poly.entity_id
_entity_poly.type
_entity_poly.pdbx_seq_one_letter_code
_entity_poly.pdbx_strand_id
1 'polypeptide(L)' 'MLWRWKGKLKRQFDEKLIAELQKARTEWLEQKQLIEKSVDPSLEVLSALQLAEVKYFFLLREAKHRRITLREVR' A
#
# COMPACT_ATOMS: atom_id res chain seq x y z
N MET A 1 7.90 -25.87 -20.16
CA MET A 1 6.63 -25.62 -19.41
C MET A 1 6.83 -24.87 -18.08
N LEU A 2 7.89 -25.17 -17.30
CA LEU A 2 8.16 -24.55 -15.99
C LEU A 2 8.31 -23.01 -16.00
N TRP A 3 8.87 -22.43 -17.05
CA TRP A 3 9.16 -21.00 -17.15
C TRP A 3 7.89 -20.16 -17.31
N ARG A 4 6.88 -20.69 -18.03
CA ARG A 4 5.54 -20.08 -18.16
C ARG A 4 4.82 -20.06 -16.81
N TRP A 5 4.99 -21.09 -15.99
CA TRP A 5 4.38 -21.17 -14.66
C TRP A 5 5.01 -20.18 -13.67
N LYS A 6 6.35 -20.06 -13.68
CA LYS A 6 7.07 -19.04 -12.91
C LYS A 6 6.65 -17.60 -13.27
N GLY A 7 6.51 -17.31 -14.57
CA GLY A 7 6.01 -16.01 -15.03
C GLY A 7 4.58 -15.71 -14.57
N LYS A 8 3.69 -16.70 -14.62
CA LYS A 8 2.31 -16.57 -14.10
C LYS A 8 2.29 -16.33 -12.60
N LEU A 9 3.06 -17.10 -11.83
CA LEU A 9 3.12 -16.96 -10.38
C LEU A 9 3.66 -15.59 -9.96
N LYS A 10 4.75 -15.12 -10.61
CA LYS A 10 5.28 -13.77 -10.38
C LYS A 10 4.18 -12.72 -10.60
N ARG A 11 3.47 -12.79 -11.72
CA ARG A 11 2.41 -11.84 -12.05
C ARG A 11 1.28 -11.84 -11.01
N GLN A 12 0.85 -13.01 -10.54
CA GLN A 12 -0.17 -13.10 -9.48
C GLN A 12 0.26 -12.41 -8.19
N PHE A 13 1.52 -12.55 -7.78
CA PHE A 13 2.03 -11.89 -6.58
C PHE A 13 2.28 -10.38 -6.79
N ASP A 14 2.64 -9.97 -8.00
CA ASP A 14 2.73 -8.55 -8.36
C ASP A 14 1.32 -7.91 -8.30
N GLU A 15 0.28 -8.58 -8.80
CA GLU A 15 -1.12 -8.13 -8.71
C GLU A 15 -1.62 -8.05 -7.26
N LYS A 16 -1.29 -9.04 -6.42
CA LYS A 16 -1.58 -9.00 -4.97
C LYS A 16 -0.89 -7.84 -4.28
N LEU A 17 0.38 -7.59 -4.59
CA LEU A 17 1.12 -6.46 -4.03
C LEU A 17 0.48 -5.11 -4.41
N ILE A 18 0.03 -4.96 -5.66
CA ILE A 18 -0.69 -3.76 -6.10
C ILE A 18 -1.99 -3.58 -5.30
N ALA A 19 -2.76 -4.66 -5.12
CA ALA A 19 -4.02 -4.60 -4.37
C ALA A 19 -3.80 -4.18 -2.91
N GLU A 20 -2.81 -4.76 -2.23
CA GLU A 20 -2.44 -4.39 -0.85
C GLU A 20 -1.92 -2.95 -0.77
N LEU A 21 -1.12 -2.52 -1.76
CA LEU A 21 -0.62 -1.15 -1.82
C LEU A 21 -1.75 -0.12 -1.94
N GLN A 22 -2.75 -0.39 -2.79
CA GLN A 22 -3.93 0.48 -2.92
C GLN A 22 -4.74 0.52 -1.63
N LYS A 23 -4.95 -0.63 -0.99
CA LYS A 23 -5.64 -0.70 0.29
C LYS A 23 -4.93 0.13 1.37
N ALA A 24 -3.62 -0.05 1.52
CA ALA A 24 -2.81 0.69 2.48
C ALA A 24 -2.82 2.20 2.19
N ARG A 25 -2.82 2.60 0.92
CA ARG A 25 -2.96 4.00 0.51
C ARG A 25 -4.29 4.58 0.96
N THR A 26 -5.40 3.89 0.66
CA THR A 26 -6.75 4.32 1.03
C THR A 26 -6.88 4.45 2.54
N GLU A 27 -6.45 3.43 3.29
CA GLU A 27 -6.48 3.43 4.76
C GLU A 27 -5.69 4.62 5.34
N TRP A 28 -4.49 4.87 4.84
CA TRP A 28 -3.68 6.01 5.28
C TRP A 28 -4.36 7.35 4.97
N LEU A 29 -4.91 7.52 3.76
CA LEU A 29 -5.59 8.75 3.35
C LEU A 29 -6.86 9.01 4.17
N GLU A 30 -7.67 7.98 4.43
CA GLU A 30 -8.87 8.06 5.24
C GLU A 30 -8.53 8.44 6.68
N GLN A 31 -7.57 7.76 7.30
CA GLN A 31 -7.10 8.09 8.66
C GLN A 31 -6.56 9.52 8.74
N LYS A 32 -5.78 9.94 7.74
CA LYS A 32 -5.25 11.30 7.67
C LYS A 32 -6.36 12.34 7.60
N GLN A 33 -7.35 12.14 6.74
CA GLN A 33 -8.50 13.05 6.61
C GLN A 33 -9.36 13.13 7.88
N LEU A 34 -9.49 12.03 8.61
CA LEU A 34 -10.20 12.00 9.89
C LEU A 34 -9.44 12.80 10.95
N ILE A 35 -8.12 12.64 11.02
CA ILE A 35 -7.26 13.34 12.00
C ILE A 35 -7.18 14.84 11.70
N GLU A 36 -7.09 15.24 10.43
CA GLU A 36 -7.10 16.66 10.03
C GLU A 36 -8.38 17.39 10.44
N LYS A 37 -9.49 16.68 10.63
CA LYS A 37 -10.77 17.23 11.11
C LYS A 37 -10.92 17.15 12.63
N SER A 38 -9.99 16.51 13.33
CA SER A 38 -10.01 16.37 14.79
C SER A 38 -9.35 17.58 15.45
N VAL A 39 -9.97 18.09 16.52
CA VAL A 39 -9.43 19.21 17.30
C VAL A 39 -8.29 18.77 18.23
N ASP A 40 -8.35 17.54 18.75
CA ASP A 40 -7.31 16.95 19.60
C ASP A 40 -7.26 15.41 19.40
N PRO A 41 -6.47 14.91 18.43
CA PRO A 41 -6.31 13.48 18.22
C PRO A 41 -5.44 12.85 19.32
N SER A 42 -5.89 11.71 19.86
CA SER A 42 -5.12 10.98 20.88
C SER A 42 -3.80 10.41 20.34
N LEU A 43 -2.86 10.14 21.23
CA LEU A 43 -1.56 9.55 20.87
C LEU A 43 -1.69 8.20 20.15
N GLU A 44 -2.69 7.39 20.53
CA GLU A 44 -2.97 6.11 19.88
C GLU A 44 -3.39 6.30 18.41
N VAL A 45 -4.25 7.30 18.15
CA VAL A 45 -4.71 7.64 16.80
C VAL A 45 -3.54 8.14 15.94
N LEU A 46 -2.68 8.99 16.50
CA LEU A 46 -1.46 9.44 15.82
C LEU A 46 -0.49 8.30 15.51
N SER A 47 -0.33 7.36 16.46
CA SER A 47 0.51 6.18 16.28
C SER A 47 -0.04 5.24 15.20
N ALA A 48 -1.36 5.06 15.15
CA ALA A 48 -2.03 4.29 14.10
C ALA A 48 -1.81 4.91 12.71
N LEU A 49 -1.91 6.24 12.60
CA LEU A 49 -1.64 6.97 11.36
C LEU A 49 -0.21 6.74 10.87
N GLN A 50 0.78 6.89 11.76
CA GLN A 50 2.19 6.64 11.44
C GLN A 50 2.42 5.19 11.02
N LEU A 51 1.76 4.23 11.66
CA LEU A 51 1.85 2.83 11.28
C LEU A 51 1.27 2.58 9.88
N ALA A 52 0.12 3.18 9.56
CA ALA A 52 -0.48 3.10 8.22
C ALA A 52 0.42 3.73 7.15
N GLU A 53 1.03 4.87 7.46
CA GLU A 53 2.01 5.56 6.61
C GLU A 53 3.21 4.66 6.30
N VAL A 54 3.85 4.10 7.33
CA VAL A 54 5.02 3.22 7.19
C VAL A 54 4.69 1.98 6.37
N LYS A 55 3.50 1.37 6.56
CA LYS A 55 3.03 0.24 5.76
C LYS A 55 2.91 0.62 4.28
N TYR A 56 2.29 1.75 3.97
CA TYR A 56 2.14 2.22 2.60
C TYR A 56 3.51 2.45 1.92
N PHE A 57 4.43 3.16 2.59
CA PHE A 57 5.76 3.42 2.05
C PHE A 57 6.59 2.15 1.89
N PHE A 58 6.46 1.19 2.79
CA PHE A 58 7.10 -0.11 2.66
C PHE A 58 6.66 -0.83 1.37
N LEU A 59 5.34 -0.88 1.11
CA LEU A 59 4.80 -1.50 -0.10
C LEU A 59 5.23 -0.76 -1.38
N LEU A 60 5.33 0.57 -1.35
CA LEU A 60 5.89 1.36 -2.45
C LEU A 60 7.35 1.00 -2.75
N ARG A 61 8.19 0.86 -1.70
CA ARG A 61 9.58 0.45 -1.86
C ARG A 61 9.69 -0.95 -2.47
N GLU A 62 8.83 -1.87 -2.04
CA GLU A 62 8.79 -3.22 -2.60
C GLU A 62 8.34 -3.22 -4.07
N ALA A 63 7.32 -2.44 -4.42
CA ALA A 63 6.88 -2.30 -5.81
C ALA A 63 8.00 -1.74 -6.72
N LYS A 64 8.76 -0.75 -6.22
CA LYS A 64 9.94 -0.20 -6.90
C LYS A 64 11.04 -1.26 -7.06
N HIS A 65 11.32 -2.02 -6.01
CA HIS A 65 12.31 -3.11 -6.05
C HIS A 65 11.95 -4.17 -7.10
N ARG A 66 10.66 -4.53 -7.20
CA ARG A 66 10.15 -5.48 -8.20
C ARG A 66 9.95 -4.91 -9.60
N ARG A 67 10.22 -3.61 -9.80
CA ARG A 67 10.01 -2.85 -11.05
C ARG A 67 8.57 -2.94 -11.55
N ILE A 68 7.61 -2.91 -10.64
CA ILE A 68 6.18 -2.91 -10.97
C ILE A 68 5.77 -1.49 -11.36
N THR A 69 5.23 -1.33 -12.56
CA THR A 69 4.62 -0.06 -12.97
C THR A 69 3.21 0.01 -12.42
N LEU A 70 2.97 0.90 -11.45
CA LEU A 70 1.62 1.26 -11.02
C LEU A 70 0.96 2.03 -12.17
N ARG A 71 0.04 1.39 -12.89
CA ARG A 71 -0.84 2.10 -13.81
C ARG A 71 -2.02 2.61 -12.99
N GLU A 72 -2.27 3.92 -13.03
CA GLU A 72 -3.55 4.44 -12.55
C GLU A 72 -4.65 3.81 -13.41
N VAL A 73 -5.53 3.05 -12.77
CA VAL A 73 -6.82 2.72 -13.37
C VAL A 73 -7.63 4.01 -13.23
N ARG A 74 -7.73 4.76 -14.34
CA ARG A 74 -8.59 5.94 -14.45
C ARG A 74 -10.05 5.55 -14.24
#